data_AF-A0A0F9A3B8-F1
#
_entry.id   AF-A0A0F9A3B8-F1
#
_cell.length_a   1.000
_cell.length_b   1.000
_cell.length_c   1.000
_cell.angle_alpha   90.00
_cell.angle_beta   90.00
_cell.angle_gamma   90.00
#
_symmetry.space_group_name_H-M   'P 1'
#
loop_
_entity.id
_entity.type
_entity.pdbx_description
1 polymer ?
#
loop_
_entity_poly.entity_id
_entity_poly.type
_entity_poly.pdbx_seq_one_letter_code
_entity_poly.pdbx_strand_id
1 'polypeptide(L)' 'MDSYKELSDPEVDEKIWELKNSFKDDLFIPVHHYQRDEIAQFADCTGDSLELSRVSAGTEAKFIVFCGVYFMAEIAR' A
#
# COMPACT_ATOMS: atom_id res chain seq x y z
N MET A 1 -14.48 -17.79 5.82
CA MET A 1 -13.49 -17.85 6.91
C MET A 1 -12.26 -17.15 6.38
N ASP A 2 -11.84 -16.06 7.02
CA ASP A 2 -10.73 -15.22 6.55
C ASP A 2 -9.40 -15.99 6.65
N SER A 3 -9.02 -16.69 5.58
CA SER A 3 -7.88 -17.61 5.51
C SER A 3 -6.53 -16.99 5.90
N TYR A 4 -6.40 -15.66 5.89
CA TYR A 4 -5.18 -14.95 6.24
C TYR A 4 -4.99 -14.80 7.76
N LYS A 5 -6.03 -15.04 8.58
CA LYS A 5 -5.94 -14.95 10.05
C LYS A 5 -5.21 -16.13 10.69
N GLU A 6 -4.96 -17.19 9.92
CA GLU A 6 -4.24 -18.39 10.37
C GLU A 6 -2.77 -18.41 9.92
N LEU A 7 -2.35 -17.42 9.13
CA LEU A 7 -0.98 -17.28 8.64
C LEU A 7 -0.10 -16.67 9.73
N SER A 8 1.16 -17.10 9.79
CA SER A 8 2.21 -16.39 10.53
C SER A 8 2.62 -15.10 9.82
N ASP A 9 3.21 -14.15 10.55
CA ASP A 9 3.64 -12.86 9.99
C ASP A 9 4.52 -13.01 8.71
N PRO A 10 5.50 -13.94 8.65
CA PRO A 10 6.28 -14.15 7.43
C PRO A 10 5.47 -14.67 6.23
N GLU A 11 4.46 -15.52 6.48
CA GLU A 11 3.59 -16.05 5.42
C GLU A 11 2.64 -14.96 4.89
N VAL A 12 2.22 -14.03 5.75
CA VAL A 12 1.45 -12.84 5.35
C VAL A 12 2.31 -11.94 4.47
N ASP A 13 3.56 -11.67 4.86
CA ASP A 13 4.48 -10.83 4.10
C ASP A 13 4.79 -11.42 2.71
N GLU A 14 5.07 -12.72 2.64
CA GLU A 14 5.24 -13.43 1.37
C GLU A 14 4.00 -13.28 0.48
N LYS A 15 2.81 -13.42 1.07
CA LYS A 15 1.56 -13.29 0.32
C LYS A 15 1.33 -11.88 -0.22
N ILE A 16 1.65 -10.86 0.56
CA ILE A 16 1.56 -9.46 0.13
C ILE A 16 2.52 -9.20 -1.04
N TRP A 17 3.74 -9.72 -0.98
CA TRP A 17 4.70 -9.62 -2.08
C TRP A 17 4.24 -10.35 -3.35
N GLU A 18 3.72 -11.57 -3.23
CA GLU A 18 3.13 -12.29 -4.36
C GLU A 18 2.03 -11.48 -5.04
N LEU A 19 1.10 -10.92 -4.25
CA LEU A 19 0.01 -10.11 -4.77
C LEU A 19 0.54 -8.84 -5.43
N LYS A 20 1.39 -8.06 -4.73
CA LYS A 20 1.98 -6.84 -5.28
C LYS A 20 2.66 -7.10 -6.63
N ASN A 21 3.44 -8.17 -6.72
CA ASN A 21 4.11 -8.59 -7.95
C ASN A 21 3.14 -9.03 -9.06
N SER A 22 1.99 -9.62 -8.70
CA SER A 22 0.97 -10.02 -9.69
C SER A 22 0.29 -8.81 -10.35
N PHE A 23 0.18 -7.68 -9.65
CA PHE A 23 -0.36 -6.43 -10.18
C PHE A 23 0.65 -5.61 -10.99
N LYS A 24 1.96 -5.82 -10.81
CA LYS A 24 3.02 -5.08 -11.53
C LYS A 24 2.77 -3.56 -11.44
N ASP A 25 2.78 -2.87 -12.57
CA ASP A 25 2.59 -1.42 -12.68
C ASP A 25 1.12 -0.98 -12.51
N ASP A 26 0.16 -1.93 -12.44
CA ASP A 26 -1.25 -1.59 -12.22
C ASP A 26 -1.57 -1.25 -10.75
N LEU A 27 -0.64 -1.46 -9.82
CA LEU A 27 -0.82 -1.19 -8.39
C LEU A 27 0.22 -0.17 -7.90
N PHE A 28 -0.25 0.80 -7.13
CA PHE A 28 0.57 1.80 -6.46
C PHE A 28 0.23 1.87 -4.97
N ILE A 29 1.24 1.75 -4.11
CA ILE A 29 1.11 1.70 -2.65
C ILE A 29 1.85 2.90 -2.02
N PRO A 30 1.19 4.06 -1.91
CA PRO A 30 1.71 5.21 -1.16
C PRO A 30 1.57 4.98 0.35
N VAL A 31 2.65 5.19 1.10
CA VAL A 31 2.70 4.96 2.56
C VAL A 31 3.14 6.22 3.30
N HIS A 32 2.43 6.59 4.36
CA HIS A 32 2.82 7.74 5.19
C HIS A 32 4.08 7.42 6.00
N HIS A 33 5.00 8.37 6.16
CA HIS A 33 6.27 8.15 6.90
C HIS A 33 6.11 7.79 8.39
N TYR A 34 4.89 7.78 8.94
CA TYR A 34 4.62 7.41 10.33
C TYR A 34 4.22 5.93 10.47
N GLN A 35 4.15 5.20 9.36
CA GLN A 35 3.83 3.78 9.40
C GLN A 35 5.01 2.96 9.89
N ARG A 36 4.68 1.79 10.44
CA ARG A 36 5.66 0.82 10.91
C ARG A 36 6.45 0.24 9.74
N ASP A 37 7.68 -0.18 10.01
CA ASP A 37 8.58 -0.79 9.02
C ASP A 37 7.94 -2.01 8.33
N GLU A 38 7.15 -2.78 9.07
CA GLU A 38 6.33 -3.92 8.59
C GLU A 38 5.40 -3.54 7.43
N ILE A 39 4.97 -2.28 7.34
CA ILE A 39 4.11 -1.76 6.27
C ILE A 39 4.96 -1.00 5.24
N ALA A 40 5.93 -0.22 5.70
CA ALA A 40 6.79 0.59 4.83
C ALA A 40 7.58 -0.26 3.82
N GLN A 41 7.91 -1.52 4.16
CA GLN A 41 8.56 -2.44 3.23
C GLN A 41 7.78 -2.69 1.93
N PHE A 42 6.46 -2.51 1.95
CA PHE A 42 5.60 -2.68 0.77
C PHE A 42 5.35 -1.38 0.01
N ALA A 43 5.88 -0.25 0.47
CA ALA A 43 5.65 1.04 -0.15
C ALA A 43 6.30 1.13 -1.54
N ASP A 44 5.60 1.76 -2.48
CA ASP A 44 6.20 2.24 -3.74
C ASP A 44 6.76 3.65 -3.55
N CYS A 45 6.14 4.43 -2.66
CA CYS A 45 6.68 5.70 -2.19
C CYS A 45 6.30 5.95 -0.72
N THR A 46 7.14 6.74 -0.04
CA THR A 46 6.88 7.21 1.32
C THR A 46 6.92 8.72 1.37
N GLY A 47 5.97 9.36 2.05
CA GLY A 47 5.92 10.81 2.13
C GLY A 47 4.89 11.32 3.15
N ASP A 48 4.69 12.64 3.18
CA ASP A 48 3.58 13.28 3.88
C ASP A 48 2.30 13.29 3.02
N SER A 49 1.18 13.73 3.59
CA SER A 49 -0.11 13.72 2.87
C SER A 49 -0.10 14.49 1.55
N LEU A 50 0.56 15.66 1.48
CA LEU A 50 0.56 16.49 0.29
C LEU A 50 1.44 15.86 -0.81
N GLU A 51 2.59 15.34 -0.43
CA GLU A 51 3.48 14.60 -1.30
C GLU A 51 2.79 13.38 -1.89
N LEU A 52 2.20 12.54 -1.02
CA LEU A 52 1.50 11.33 -1.46
C LEU A 52 0.33 11.65 -2.38
N SER A 53 -0.48 12.68 -2.09
CA SER A 53 -1.56 13.10 -3.00
C SER A 53 -1.04 13.54 -4.37
N ARG A 54 0.09 14.26 -4.43
CA ARG A 54 0.67 14.69 -5.71
C ARG A 54 1.24 13.53 -6.52
N VAL A 55 1.94 12.62 -5.88
CA VAL A 55 2.52 11.44 -6.55
C VAL A 55 1.40 10.51 -7.03
N SER A 56 0.40 10.24 -6.18
CA SER A 56 -0.77 9.43 -6.53
C SER A 56 -1.60 10.05 -7.66
N ALA A 57 -1.67 11.37 -7.79
CA ALA A 57 -2.36 12.02 -8.91
C ALA A 57 -1.63 11.88 -10.26
N GLY A 58 -0.32 11.58 -10.23
CA GLY A 58 0.51 11.41 -11.43
C GLY A 58 0.77 9.96 -11.83
N THR A 59 0.25 8.99 -11.09
CA THR A 59 0.47 7.56 -11.38
C THR A 59 -0.44 7.07 -12.50
N GLU A 60 0.04 6.12 -13.30
CA GLU A 60 -0.76 5.39 -14.29
C GLU A 60 -1.36 4.10 -13.71
N ALA A 61 -1.06 3.79 -12.44
CA ALA A 61 -1.58 2.60 -11.77
C ALA A 61 -3.11 2.64 -11.69
N LYS A 62 -3.74 1.50 -12.00
CA LYS A 62 -5.19 1.34 -11.96
C LYS A 62 -5.72 1.28 -10.53
N PHE A 63 -4.89 0.82 -9.60
CA PHE A 63 -5.24 0.63 -8.20
C PHE A 63 -4.25 1.40 -7.33
N ILE A 64 -4.80 2.17 -6.38
CA ILE A 64 -4.02 2.86 -5.36
C ILE A 64 -4.45 2.33 -4.00
N VAL A 65 -3.52 1.71 -3.27
CA VAL A 65 -3.77 1.15 -1.94
C VAL A 65 -3.06 2.01 -0.90
N PHE A 66 -3.83 2.84 -0.20
CA PHE A 66 -3.31 3.63 0.91
C PHE A 66 -3.26 2.79 2.19
N CYS A 67 -2.04 2.43 2.61
CA CYS A 67 -1.79 1.84 3.92
C CYS A 67 -1.69 2.95 4.98
N GLY A 68 -2.78 3.70 5.16
CA GLY A 68 -2.86 4.89 6.01
C GLY A 68 -4.07 4.86 6.94
N VAL A 69 -4.10 5.76 7.92
CA VAL A 69 -5.31 5.98 8.74
C VAL A 69 -6.47 6.42 7.83
N TYR A 70 -7.67 5.97 8.19
CA TYR A 70 -8.95 6.01 7.48
C TYR A 70 -9.30 7.30 6.70
N PHE A 71 -8.67 8.44 7.01
CA PHE A 71 -8.96 9.76 6.42
C PHE A 71 -8.36 10.01 5.02
N MET A 72 -7.35 9.25 4.58
CA MET A 72 -6.74 9.47 3.24
C MET A 72 -7.41 8.67 2.12
N ALA A 73 -8.14 7.60 2.45
CA ALA A 73 -8.84 6.77 1.46
C ALA A 73 -10.06 7.48 0.83
N GLU A 74 -10.61 8.52 1.48
CA GLU A 74 -11.77 9.26 0.96
C GLU A 74 -11.43 10.29 -0.12
N ILE A 75 -10.16 10.69 -0.27
CA ILE A 75 -9.74 11.77 -1.20
C ILE A 75 -9.21 11.22 -2.54
N ALA A 76 -8.88 9.94 -2.64
CA ALA A 76 -8.41 9.29 -3.87
C ALA A 76 -9.56 8.84 -4.79
N ARG A 77 -10.48 9.75 -5.17
CA ARG A 77 -11.51 9.52 -6.20
C ARG A 77 -11.23 10.31 -7.47
#